data_AF-A0A2I0XI03-F1
#
_entry.id   AF-A0A2I0XI03-F1
#
_cell.length_a   1.000
_cell.length_b   1.000
_cell.length_c   1.000
_cell.angle_alpha   90.00
_cell.angle_beta   90.00
_cell.angle_gamma   90.00
#
_symmetry.space_group_name_H-M   'P 1'
#
loop_
_entity.id
_entity.type
_entity.pdbx_description
1 polymer ?
#
loop_
_entity_poly.entity_id
_entity_poly.type
_entity_poly.pdbx_seq_one_letter_code
_entity_poly.pdbx_strand_id
1 'polypeptide(L)'
;MGCSFSGLNALYDAVNGGGDVWINQNRFRIVKQLGEGGFAFVYLVKEVVRDGASGGGGLSGKKLKNPTHVSDDGTYALKKVLVQSEEQLALVKEEIHVSSLFGHANLLPLLDHAIIAVKGPQEGRWNHEAYLLFPVHMDGTLLDHVKAMQSRKEFFSVLTVLQIFRQICTGLKQMHSFDPSYAHNDVKPGNVLITHRKGQPPLAVVMDFGSARPAKLKIRSRSEALQLQVRESLLYQRVYFLCYIVIDK
;
A
#
# COMPACT_ATOMS: atom_id res chain seq x y z
N MET A 1 36.00 10.39 11.88
CA MET A 1 35.47 10.15 13.24
C MET A 1 34.04 9.66 13.10
N GLY A 2 33.82 8.38 13.38
CA GLY A 2 32.55 7.70 13.16
C GLY A 2 31.59 7.93 14.32
N CYS A 3 30.34 8.24 13.99
CA CYS A 3 29.24 8.19 14.94
C CYS A 3 28.35 6.99 14.57
N SER A 4 28.59 5.88 15.27
CA SER A 4 27.63 4.77 15.35
C SER A 4 26.50 5.24 16.26
N PHE A 5 25.43 5.78 15.67
CA PHE A 5 24.19 6.03 16.41
C PHE A 5 23.36 4.76 16.39
N SER A 6 23.47 4.01 17.47
CA SER A 6 22.64 2.87 17.82
C SER A 6 21.16 3.26 17.73
N GLY A 7 20.43 2.61 16.81
CA GLY A 7 18.99 2.76 16.61
C GLY A 7 18.11 2.34 17.79
N LEU A 8 18.69 2.13 18.99
CA LEU A 8 17.94 1.73 20.18
C LEU A 8 17.16 2.89 20.82
N ASN A 9 17.64 4.14 20.74
CA ASN A 9 16.98 5.25 21.44
C ASN A 9 15.77 5.84 20.70
N ALA A 10 15.57 5.51 19.41
CA ALA A 10 14.42 6.00 18.63
C ALA A 10 13.20 5.06 18.70
N LEU A 11 13.38 3.83 19.20
CA LEU A 11 12.41 2.74 19.05
C LEU A 11 11.53 2.49 20.29
N TYR A 12 11.95 2.93 21.49
CA TYR A 12 11.14 2.76 22.70
C TYR A 12 9.94 3.72 22.80
N ASP A 13 9.91 4.82 22.04
CA ASP A 13 8.78 5.76 22.02
C ASP A 13 7.68 5.39 21.01
N ALA A 14 7.91 4.39 20.15
CA ALA A 14 6.97 4.02 19.08
C ALA A 14 5.74 3.25 19.58
N VAL A 15 5.76 2.73 20.82
CA VAL A 15 4.63 2.00 21.41
C VAL A 15 3.57 2.95 21.98
N ASN A 16 3.90 4.24 22.21
CA ASN A 16 2.99 5.23 22.81
C ASN A 16 2.66 6.45 21.92
N GLY A 17 2.79 6.32 20.60
CA GLY A 17 2.23 7.33 19.67
C GLY A 17 2.99 8.66 19.59
N GLY A 18 4.32 8.65 19.78
CA GLY A 18 5.14 9.87 19.68
C GLY A 18 6.50 9.69 18.97
N GLY A 19 6.74 8.54 18.32
CA GLY A 19 8.04 8.22 17.72
C GLY A 19 8.25 8.80 16.32
N ASP A 20 9.50 9.18 16.01
CA ASP A 20 9.93 9.49 14.66
C ASP A 20 10.54 8.25 13.98
N VAL A 21 10.24 8.06 12.70
CA VAL A 21 10.73 6.97 11.86
C VAL A 21 11.60 7.54 10.75
N TRP A 22 12.70 6.85 10.45
CA TRP A 22 13.57 7.17 9.34
C TRP A 22 13.37 6.17 8.21
N ILE A 23 13.14 6.70 7.00
CA ILE A 23 13.17 5.91 5.77
C ILE A 23 14.26 6.53 4.92
N ASN A 24 15.34 5.78 4.72
CA ASN A 24 16.55 6.26 4.07
C ASN A 24 17.05 7.57 4.70
N GLN A 25 16.98 8.69 3.98
CA GLN A 25 17.46 10.00 4.44
C GLN A 25 16.35 10.88 5.04
N ASN A 26 15.09 10.45 4.94
CA ASN A 26 13.94 11.26 5.29
C ASN A 26 13.41 10.86 6.67
N ARG A 27 13.05 11.86 7.47
CA ARG A 27 12.50 11.68 8.83
C ARG A 27 11.00 11.95 8.79
N PHE A 28 10.23 11.08 9.41
CA PHE A 28 8.79 11.22 9.54
C PHE A 28 8.37 11.10 10.99
N ARG A 29 7.43 11.92 11.41
CA ARG A 29 6.76 11.79 12.71
C ARG A 29 5.51 10.95 12.57
N ILE A 30 5.34 9.95 13.43
CA ILE A 30 4.07 9.21 13.50
C ILE A 30 3.00 10.14 14.10
N VAL A 31 1.89 10.30 13.39
CA VAL A 31 0.76 11.13 13.82
C VAL A 31 -0.33 10.28 14.47
N LYS A 32 -0.74 9.19 13.80
CA LYS A 32 -1.73 8.23 14.33
C LYS A 32 -1.66 6.91 13.56
N GLN A 33 -2.18 5.85 14.14
CA GLN A 33 -2.43 4.60 13.42
C GLN A 33 -3.71 4.72 12.58
N LEU A 34 -3.66 4.24 11.34
CA LEU A 34 -4.78 4.19 10.39
C LEU A 34 -5.40 2.78 10.30
N GLY A 35 -4.61 1.74 10.53
CA GLY A 35 -5.10 0.36 10.48
C GLY A 35 -4.07 -0.68 10.92
N GLU A 36 -4.54 -1.91 11.08
CA GLU A 36 -3.76 -3.07 11.49
C GLU A 36 -4.27 -4.33 10.78
N GLY A 37 -3.35 -5.22 10.41
CA GLY A 37 -3.68 -6.55 9.92
C GLY A 37 -2.51 -7.50 10.05
N GLY A 38 -2.68 -8.58 10.82
CA GLY A 38 -1.64 -9.59 11.03
C GLY A 38 -0.34 -8.98 11.59
N PHE A 39 0.71 -8.99 10.77
CA PHE A 39 2.03 -8.42 11.12
C PHE A 39 2.27 -7.03 10.52
N ALA A 40 1.25 -6.41 9.93
CA ALA A 40 1.35 -5.12 9.27
C ALA A 40 0.51 -4.05 9.98
N PHE A 41 1.10 -2.88 10.14
CA PHE A 41 0.50 -1.70 10.75
C PHE A 41 0.60 -0.54 9.79
N VAL A 42 -0.46 0.24 9.65
CA VAL A 42 -0.48 1.43 8.79
C VAL A 42 -0.60 2.66 9.65
N TYR A 43 0.29 3.62 9.47
CA TYR A 43 0.33 4.88 10.21
C TYR A 43 0.18 6.07 9.28
N LEU A 44 -0.52 7.10 9.74
CA LEU A 44 -0.39 8.44 9.22
C LEU A 44 0.92 9.01 9.75
N VAL A 45 1.78 9.48 8.87
CA VAL A 45 3.06 10.10 9.23
C VAL A 45 3.19 11.47 8.57
N LYS A 46 3.95 12.37 9.18
CA LYS A 46 4.24 13.70 8.64
C LYS A 46 5.74 13.86 8.42
N GLU A 47 6.15 14.29 7.25
CA GLU A 47 7.56 14.58 6.95
C GLU A 47 8.07 15.70 7.86
N VAL A 48 9.22 15.48 8.49
CA VAL A 48 9.91 16.47 9.32
C VAL A 48 10.96 17.14 8.44
N VAL A 49 10.62 18.29 7.88
CA VAL A 49 11.53 19.11 7.09
C VAL A 49 12.58 19.71 8.02
N ARG A 50 13.87 19.57 7.68
CA ARG A 50 14.95 20.19 8.46
C ARG A 50 14.94 21.70 8.20
N ASP A 51 14.70 22.49 9.24
CA ASP A 51 14.86 23.94 9.21
C ASP A 51 16.31 24.28 8.80
N GLY A 52 16.47 24.94 7.65
CA GLY A 52 17.76 25.32 7.07
C GLY A 52 18.00 24.87 5.63
N ALA A 53 17.17 23.99 5.07
CA ALA A 53 17.17 23.69 3.64
C ALA A 53 16.09 24.50 2.92
N SER A 54 16.33 25.79 2.71
CA SER A 54 15.54 26.65 1.80
C SER A 54 15.75 26.29 0.32
N GLY A 55 15.60 25.00 0.00
CA GLY A 55 15.80 24.43 -1.33
C GLY A 55 15.98 22.91 -1.29
N GLY A 56 14.90 22.16 -1.55
CA GLY A 56 14.99 20.83 -2.17
C GLY A 56 15.32 19.61 -1.30
N GLY A 57 15.25 19.69 0.04
CA GLY A 57 15.74 18.59 0.92
C GLY A 57 14.77 17.43 1.22
N GLY A 58 13.45 17.62 1.11
CA GLY A 58 12.45 16.59 1.44
C GLY A 58 12.06 15.70 0.24
N LEU A 59 11.17 14.72 0.45
CA LEU A 59 10.49 13.99 -0.64
C LEU A 59 9.78 14.93 -1.62
N SER A 60 9.34 16.08 -1.12
CA SER A 60 8.77 17.18 -1.91
C SER A 60 9.82 17.90 -2.79
N GLY A 61 11.10 17.81 -2.45
CA GLY A 61 12.23 18.44 -3.15
C GLY A 61 13.02 17.50 -4.07
N LYS A 62 13.05 16.20 -3.76
CA LYS A 62 13.45 15.15 -4.71
C LYS A 62 12.33 15.05 -5.75
N LYS A 63 12.65 15.06 -7.05
CA LYS A 63 11.66 14.87 -8.14
C LYS A 63 10.94 13.52 -7.97
N LEU A 64 9.89 13.49 -7.15
CA LEU A 64 8.94 12.40 -7.12
C LEU A 64 8.32 12.32 -8.52
N LYS A 65 8.19 11.11 -9.07
CA LYS A 65 7.82 10.91 -10.47
C LYS A 65 6.51 11.62 -10.87
N ASN A 66 5.63 11.96 -9.92
CA ASN A 66 4.53 12.91 -10.12
C ASN A 66 4.29 13.78 -8.86
N PRO A 67 4.13 15.11 -9.00
CA PRO A 67 3.81 16.01 -7.90
C PRO A 67 2.43 15.79 -7.27
N THR A 68 1.53 15.05 -7.94
CA THR A 68 0.17 14.75 -7.44
C THR A 68 0.12 13.74 -6.29
N HIS A 69 1.26 13.15 -5.92
CA HIS A 69 1.38 12.12 -4.88
C HIS A 69 1.93 12.65 -3.56
N VAL A 70 2.29 13.92 -3.51
CA VAL A 70 2.67 14.65 -2.30
C VAL A 70 1.39 15.31 -1.78
N SER A 71 1.05 15.05 -0.52
CA SER A 71 -0.02 15.81 0.14
C SER A 71 0.45 17.24 0.40
N ASP A 72 -0.46 18.19 0.30
CA ASP A 72 -0.13 19.62 0.46
C ASP A 72 0.43 19.94 1.86
N ASP A 73 0.13 19.10 2.87
CA ASP A 73 0.56 19.26 4.26
C ASP A 73 1.73 18.37 4.67
N GLY A 74 2.34 17.63 3.72
CA GLY A 74 3.49 16.76 3.94
C GLY A 74 3.17 15.47 4.72
N THR A 75 1.91 15.02 4.70
CA THR A 75 1.45 13.77 5.28
C THR A 75 1.48 12.57 4.31
N TYR A 76 1.76 11.39 4.85
CA TYR A 76 1.90 10.15 4.10
C TYR A 76 1.33 8.97 4.87
N ALA A 77 1.09 7.87 4.17
CA ALA A 77 0.77 6.58 4.78
C ALA A 77 2.04 5.73 4.87
N LEU A 78 2.38 5.27 6.08
CA LEU A 78 3.52 4.38 6.33
C LEU A 78 3.01 3.00 6.73
N LYS A 79 3.27 1.99 5.90
CA LYS A 79 3.06 0.58 6.25
C LYS A 79 4.33 0.04 6.90
N LYS A 80 4.25 -0.35 8.17
CA LYS A 80 5.28 -1.09 8.92
C LYS A 80 4.92 -2.57 8.92
N VAL A 81 5.83 -3.43 8.52
CA VAL A 81 5.67 -4.90 8.55
C VAL A 81 6.72 -5.51 9.45
N LEU A 82 6.28 -6.29 10.44
CA LEU A 82 7.15 -7.10 11.29
C LEU A 82 7.47 -8.41 10.57
N VAL A 83 8.76 -8.68 10.38
CA VAL A 83 9.25 -9.84 9.61
C VAL A 83 10.01 -10.77 10.54
N GLN A 84 9.46 -11.96 10.75
CA GLN A 84 9.94 -12.94 11.72
C GLN A 84 10.52 -14.22 11.09
N SER A 85 10.38 -14.37 9.76
CA SER A 85 10.93 -15.47 8.96
C SER A 85 11.49 -15.01 7.61
N GLU A 86 12.37 -15.81 7.02
CA GLU A 86 12.89 -15.59 5.66
C GLU A 86 11.79 -15.65 4.59
N GLU A 87 10.77 -16.49 4.80
CA GLU A 87 9.60 -16.56 3.90
C GLU A 87 8.82 -15.25 3.90
N GLN A 88 8.57 -14.67 5.07
CA GLN A 88 7.93 -13.35 5.17
C GLN A 88 8.79 -12.26 4.54
N LEU A 89 10.12 -12.33 4.73
CA LEU A 89 11.05 -11.38 4.11
C LEU A 89 10.98 -11.44 2.58
N ALA A 90 10.93 -12.64 2.02
CA ALA A 90 10.77 -12.85 0.58
C ALA A 90 9.45 -12.28 0.05
N LEU A 91 8.34 -12.48 0.77
CA LEU A 91 7.04 -11.92 0.41
C LEU A 91 7.04 -10.39 0.43
N VAL A 92 7.66 -9.77 1.44
CA VAL A 92 7.76 -8.30 1.53
C VAL A 92 8.66 -7.74 0.44
N LYS A 93 9.79 -8.39 0.13
CA LYS A 93 10.67 -8.01 -0.97
C LYS A 93 9.94 -8.07 -2.32
N GLU A 94 9.13 -9.10 -2.54
CA GLU A 94 8.30 -9.22 -3.74
C GLU A 94 7.23 -8.12 -3.80
N GLU A 95 6.55 -7.82 -2.69
CA GLU A 95 5.58 -6.71 -2.64
C GLU A 95 6.24 -5.37 -3.00
N ILE A 96 7.41 -5.07 -2.43
CA ILE A 96 8.19 -3.87 -2.73
C ILE A 96 8.58 -3.83 -4.21
N HIS A 97 9.08 -4.96 -4.74
CA HIS A 97 9.48 -5.07 -6.14
C HIS A 97 8.32 -4.74 -7.06
N VAL A 98 7.19 -5.45 -6.90
CA VAL A 98 6.00 -5.28 -7.74
C VAL A 98 5.42 -3.87 -7.60
N SER A 99 5.32 -3.33 -6.38
CA SER A 99 4.81 -1.98 -6.14
C SER A 99 5.69 -0.90 -6.79
N SER A 100 6.99 -1.16 -6.96
CA SER A 100 7.93 -0.23 -7.59
C SER A 100 7.83 -0.22 -9.13
N LEU A 101 7.20 -1.23 -9.74
CA LEU A 101 7.06 -1.33 -11.20
C LEU A 101 6.04 -0.34 -11.75
N PHE A 102 4.98 -0.04 -10.98
CA PHE A 102 3.81 0.65 -11.50
C PHE A 102 3.85 2.16 -11.24
N GLY A 103 3.62 2.93 -12.30
CA GLY A 103 3.34 4.37 -12.21
C GLY A 103 2.08 4.69 -13.01
N HIS A 104 0.94 4.81 -12.32
CA HIS A 104 -0.35 5.06 -12.95
C HIS A 104 -1.33 5.72 -11.97
N ALA A 105 -2.21 6.61 -12.45
CA ALA A 105 -3.12 7.38 -11.59
C ALA A 105 -4.09 6.50 -10.76
N ASN A 106 -4.42 5.30 -11.25
CA ASN A 106 -5.32 4.35 -10.58
C ASN A 106 -4.60 3.18 -9.88
N LEU A 107 -3.28 3.26 -9.69
CA LEU A 107 -2.48 2.30 -8.91
C LEU A 107 -1.72 3.07 -7.83
N LEU A 108 -1.76 2.62 -6.58
CA LEU A 108 -1.11 3.31 -5.47
C LEU A 108 0.42 3.23 -5.64
N PRO A 109 1.12 4.36 -5.83
CA PRO A 109 2.57 4.31 -6.06
C PRO A 109 3.31 4.10 -4.74
N LEU A 110 4.37 3.30 -4.79
CA LEU A 110 5.35 3.16 -3.70
C LEU A 110 6.31 4.36 -3.77
N LEU A 111 6.30 5.23 -2.75
CA LEU A 111 7.11 6.45 -2.74
C LEU A 111 8.54 6.19 -2.29
N ASP A 112 8.68 5.41 -1.21
CA ASP A 112 9.97 5.04 -0.63
C ASP A 112 9.82 3.76 0.19
N HIS A 113 10.92 3.07 0.47
CA HIS A 113 10.92 1.90 1.32
C HIS A 113 12.27 1.70 2.03
N ALA A 114 12.23 0.94 3.12
CA ALA A 114 13.42 0.46 3.82
C ALA A 114 13.14 -0.90 4.47
N ILE A 115 14.16 -1.75 4.55
CA ILE A 115 14.14 -2.96 5.37
C ILE A 115 15.32 -2.85 6.33
N ILE A 116 15.04 -2.93 7.63
CA ILE A 116 16.04 -2.83 8.68
C ILE A 116 16.11 -4.14 9.47
N ALA A 117 17.31 -4.54 9.87
CA ALA A 117 17.49 -5.62 10.83
C ALA A 117 17.29 -5.06 12.25
N VAL A 118 16.46 -5.73 13.05
CA VAL A 118 16.20 -5.40 14.44
C VAL A 118 16.59 -6.56 15.34
N LYS A 119 17.16 -6.25 16.51
CA LYS A 119 17.53 -7.27 17.49
C LYS A 119 16.26 -7.91 18.04
N GLY A 120 16.13 -9.22 17.91
CA GLY A 120 14.99 -9.97 18.42
C GLY A 120 15.00 -10.04 19.96
N PRO A 121 13.87 -10.47 20.56
CA PRO A 121 13.75 -10.64 22.00
C PRO A 121 14.63 -11.77 22.56
N GLN A 122 15.02 -12.72 21.72
CA GLN A 122 15.97 -13.78 22.06
C GLN A 122 17.39 -13.38 21.65
N GLU A 123 18.36 -13.56 22.55
CA GLU A 123 19.77 -13.31 22.25
C GLU A 123 20.22 -14.12 21.02
N GLY A 124 20.89 -13.43 20.08
CA GLY A 124 21.42 -14.04 18.86
C GLY A 124 20.45 -14.11 17.68
N ARG A 125 19.14 -13.83 17.85
CA ARG A 125 18.17 -13.79 16.74
C ARG A 125 17.93 -12.37 16.26
N TRP A 126 18.09 -12.16 14.95
CA TRP A 126 17.71 -10.91 14.28
C TRP A 126 16.37 -11.10 13.58
N ASN A 127 15.47 -10.14 13.76
CA ASN A 127 14.25 -10.02 12.97
C ASN A 127 14.45 -8.88 11.96
N HIS A 128 13.51 -8.72 11.03
CA HIS A 128 13.49 -7.55 10.17
C HIS A 128 12.22 -6.73 10.39
N GLU A 129 12.31 -5.43 10.15
CA GLU A 129 11.16 -4.56 9.99
C GLU A 129 11.24 -3.93 8.61
N ALA A 130 10.13 -3.95 7.88
CA ALA A 130 10.02 -3.30 6.59
C ALA A 130 9.08 -2.10 6.68
N TYR A 131 9.46 -1.03 6.00
CA TYR A 131 8.74 0.24 5.92
C TYR A 131 8.45 0.54 4.46
N LEU A 132 7.19 0.76 4.13
CA LEU A 132 6.74 1.15 2.80
C LEU A 132 5.94 2.45 2.92
N LEU A 133 6.35 3.48 2.17
CA LEU A 133 5.76 4.81 2.21
C LEU A 133 4.87 5.02 0.98
N PHE A 134 3.66 5.52 1.20
CA PHE A 134 2.63 5.74 0.19
C PHE A 134 2.02 7.14 0.32
N PRO A 135 1.38 7.67 -0.74
CA PRO A 135 0.47 8.80 -0.60
C PRO A 135 -0.67 8.44 0.36
N VAL A 136 -1.06 9.39 1.20
CA VAL A 136 -2.23 9.20 2.08
C VAL A 136 -3.52 9.53 1.33
N HIS A 137 -4.54 8.69 1.51
CA HIS A 137 -5.90 8.90 1.03
C HIS A 137 -6.85 8.91 2.23
N MET A 138 -7.22 10.11 2.69
CA MET A 138 -7.95 10.30 3.96
C MET A 138 -9.43 9.92 3.89
N ASP A 139 -10.01 9.84 2.68
CA ASP A 139 -11.41 9.42 2.48
C ASP A 139 -11.60 7.90 2.68
N GLY A 140 -10.51 7.14 2.79
CA GLY A 140 -10.55 5.71 3.07
C GLY A 140 -10.83 4.84 1.84
N THR A 141 -11.27 3.61 2.10
CA THR A 141 -11.50 2.59 1.07
C THR A 141 -12.92 2.62 0.52
N LEU A 142 -13.13 2.06 -0.67
CA LEU A 142 -14.46 1.85 -1.23
C LEU A 142 -15.34 1.01 -0.29
N LEU A 143 -14.76 0.06 0.45
CA LEU A 143 -15.48 -0.69 1.49
C LEU A 143 -16.00 0.22 2.61
N ASP A 144 -15.19 1.16 3.07
CA ASP A 144 -15.59 2.12 4.13
C ASP A 144 -16.75 3.00 3.65
N HIS A 145 -16.66 3.50 2.41
CA HIS A 145 -17.75 4.26 1.78
C HIS A 145 -19.03 3.44 1.68
N VAL A 146 -18.96 2.21 1.17
CA VAL A 146 -20.14 1.32 1.04
C VAL A 146 -20.78 1.07 2.39
N LYS A 147 -19.99 0.76 3.44
CA LYS A 147 -20.51 0.57 4.80
C LYS A 147 -21.19 1.84 5.35
N ALA A 148 -20.58 3.00 5.14
CA ALA A 148 -21.13 4.28 5.58
C ALA A 148 -22.40 4.70 4.82
N MET A 149 -22.55 4.30 3.56
CA MET A 149 -23.79 4.51 2.79
C MET A 149 -24.88 3.53 3.21
N GLN A 150 -24.55 2.26 3.44
CA GLN A 150 -25.50 1.25 3.93
C GLN A 150 -26.15 1.66 5.25
N SER A 151 -25.38 2.20 6.21
CA SER A 151 -25.93 2.69 7.48
C SER A 151 -26.89 3.87 7.30
N ARG A 152 -26.73 4.63 6.21
CA ARG A 152 -27.60 5.76 5.82
C ARG A 152 -28.70 5.38 4.82
N LYS A 153 -28.74 4.12 4.37
CA LYS A 153 -29.60 3.64 3.26
C LYS A 153 -29.41 4.43 1.96
N GLU A 154 -28.19 4.87 1.73
CA GLU A 154 -27.76 5.55 0.50
C GLU A 154 -27.07 4.55 -0.43
N PHE A 155 -26.97 4.91 -1.70
CA PHE A 155 -26.25 4.14 -2.72
C PHE A 155 -25.48 5.07 -3.64
N PHE A 156 -24.39 4.55 -4.22
CA PHE A 156 -23.75 5.26 -5.32
C PHE A 156 -24.70 5.34 -6.53
N SER A 157 -24.66 6.47 -7.24
CA SER A 157 -25.31 6.56 -8.53
C SER A 157 -24.67 5.58 -9.52
N VAL A 158 -25.46 5.04 -10.46
CA VAL A 158 -24.95 4.15 -11.52
C VAL A 158 -23.75 4.78 -12.25
N LEU A 159 -23.82 6.09 -12.52
CA LEU A 159 -22.72 6.82 -13.16
C LEU A 159 -21.44 6.79 -12.32
N THR A 160 -21.55 7.02 -11.01
CA THR A 160 -20.41 6.95 -10.08
C THR A 160 -19.80 5.56 -10.05
N VAL A 161 -20.64 4.52 -10.03
CA VAL A 161 -20.17 3.13 -10.02
C VAL A 161 -19.41 2.80 -11.31
N LEU A 162 -19.95 3.17 -12.47
CA LEU A 162 -19.28 2.98 -13.76
C LEU A 162 -17.95 3.74 -13.84
N GLN A 163 -17.88 4.95 -13.28
CA GLN A 163 -16.64 5.74 -13.23
C GLN A 163 -15.58 5.09 -12.34
N ILE A 164 -15.95 4.55 -11.18
CA ILE A 164 -15.05 3.80 -10.29
C ILE A 164 -14.57 2.53 -10.98
N PHE A 165 -15.49 1.73 -11.55
CA PHE A 165 -15.16 0.49 -12.24
C PHE A 165 -14.20 0.72 -13.41
N ARG A 166 -14.45 1.75 -14.24
CA ARG A 166 -13.56 2.13 -15.35
C ARG A 166 -12.14 2.44 -14.85
N GLN A 167 -12.01 3.16 -13.74
CA GLN A 167 -10.72 3.52 -13.17
C GLN A 167 -9.96 2.29 -12.64
N ILE A 168 -10.64 1.38 -11.95
CA ILE A 168 -10.07 0.08 -11.54
C ILE A 168 -9.57 -0.68 -12.77
N CYS A 169 -10.41 -0.83 -13.80
CA CYS A 169 -10.01 -1.50 -15.05
C CYS A 169 -8.81 -0.84 -15.73
N THR A 170 -8.71 0.50 -15.67
CA THR A 170 -7.58 1.23 -16.25
C THR A 170 -6.28 0.93 -15.50
N GLY A 171 -6.32 0.91 -14.16
CA GLY A 171 -5.18 0.47 -13.33
C GLY A 171 -4.78 -0.98 -13.59
N LEU A 172 -5.74 -1.91 -13.62
CA LEU A 172 -5.46 -3.32 -13.90
C LEU A 172 -4.92 -3.55 -15.32
N LYS A 173 -5.43 -2.80 -16.32
CA LYS A 173 -4.90 -2.82 -17.68
C LYS A 173 -3.42 -2.43 -17.71
N GLN A 174 -3.01 -1.44 -16.91
CA GLN A 174 -1.60 -1.08 -16.78
C GLN A 174 -0.78 -2.28 -16.30
N MET A 175 -1.18 -2.95 -15.22
CA MET A 175 -0.46 -4.14 -14.70
C MET A 175 -0.38 -5.27 -15.73
N HIS A 176 -1.47 -5.51 -16.46
CA HIS A 176 -1.53 -6.56 -17.50
C HIS A 176 -0.68 -6.23 -18.73
N SER A 177 -0.33 -4.96 -18.94
CA SER A 177 0.46 -4.52 -20.11
C SER A 177 1.98 -4.63 -19.93
N PHE A 178 2.46 -4.90 -18.72
CA PHE A 178 3.88 -5.16 -18.47
C PHE A 178 4.35 -6.47 -19.10
N ASP A 179 5.66 -6.58 -19.31
CA ASP A 179 6.33 -7.84 -19.65
C ASP A 179 7.40 -8.18 -18.58
N PRO A 180 7.21 -9.26 -17.78
CA PRO A 180 6.03 -10.12 -17.78
C PRO A 180 4.77 -9.40 -17.28
N SER A 181 3.60 -9.83 -17.73
CA SER A 181 2.32 -9.26 -17.26
C SER A 181 2.06 -9.66 -15.82
N TYR A 182 1.43 -8.79 -15.02
CA TYR A 182 1.13 -9.06 -13.60
C TYR A 182 -0.37 -9.07 -13.33
N ALA A 183 -0.85 -10.07 -12.60
CA ALA A 183 -2.21 -10.13 -12.07
C ALA A 183 -2.20 -9.70 -10.59
N HIS A 184 -3.17 -8.87 -10.18
CA HIS A 184 -3.27 -8.38 -8.80
C HIS A 184 -3.68 -9.47 -7.79
N ASN A 185 -4.58 -10.37 -8.19
CA ASN A 185 -5.10 -11.49 -7.41
C ASN A 185 -5.84 -11.17 -6.10
N ASP A 186 -6.08 -9.90 -5.76
CA ASP A 186 -6.83 -9.51 -4.55
C ASP A 186 -7.64 -8.22 -4.74
N VAL A 187 -8.29 -8.09 -5.91
CA VAL A 187 -9.16 -6.95 -6.20
C VAL A 187 -10.45 -7.12 -5.42
N LYS A 188 -10.69 -6.20 -4.48
CA LYS A 188 -11.88 -6.14 -3.62
C LYS A 188 -12.09 -4.69 -3.16
N PRO A 189 -13.29 -4.29 -2.69
CA PRO A 189 -13.54 -2.91 -2.28
C PRO A 189 -12.60 -2.40 -1.17
N GLY A 190 -12.14 -3.29 -0.29
CA GLY A 190 -11.16 -2.93 0.75
C GLY A 190 -9.76 -2.59 0.22
N ASN A 191 -9.45 -2.95 -1.02
CA ASN A 191 -8.18 -2.69 -1.69
C ASN A 191 -8.33 -1.61 -2.79
N VAL A 192 -9.37 -0.78 -2.71
CA VAL A 192 -9.58 0.37 -3.58
C VAL A 192 -9.75 1.61 -2.70
N LEU A 193 -8.80 2.53 -2.76
CA LEU A 193 -8.90 3.84 -2.11
C LEU A 193 -9.77 4.77 -2.96
N ILE A 194 -10.57 5.59 -2.30
CA ILE A 194 -11.39 6.62 -2.93
C ILE A 194 -10.85 7.98 -2.52
N THR A 195 -10.94 8.97 -3.41
CA THR A 195 -10.64 10.37 -3.07
C THR A 195 -11.57 11.29 -3.82
N HIS A 196 -12.30 12.11 -3.07
CA HIS A 196 -13.20 13.11 -3.59
C HIS A 196 -12.43 14.42 -3.81
N ARG A 197 -12.66 15.02 -4.98
CA ARG A 197 -12.18 16.36 -5.30
C ARG A 197 -13.38 17.20 -5.70
N LYS A 198 -13.43 18.44 -5.21
CA LYS A 198 -14.58 19.32 -5.45
C LYS A 198 -14.81 19.49 -6.95
N GLY A 199 -16.03 19.18 -7.40
CA GLY A 199 -16.43 19.29 -8.81
C GLY A 199 -15.86 18.23 -9.75
N GLN A 200 -15.26 17.15 -9.23
CA GLN A 200 -14.69 16.06 -10.01
C GLN A 200 -15.31 14.72 -9.59
N PRO A 201 -15.35 13.71 -10.49
CA PRO A 201 -15.71 12.36 -10.10
C PRO A 201 -14.69 11.80 -9.09
N PRO A 202 -15.09 10.85 -8.23
CA PRO A 202 -14.18 10.25 -7.27
C PRO A 202 -13.01 9.57 -7.99
N LEU A 203 -11.80 9.83 -7.53
CA LEU A 203 -10.60 9.12 -7.95
C LEU A 203 -10.56 7.76 -7.25
N ALA A 204 -10.47 6.69 -8.02
CA ALA A 204 -10.30 5.33 -7.49
C ALA A 204 -8.86 4.86 -7.72
N VAL A 205 -8.20 4.40 -6.65
CA VAL A 205 -6.81 3.94 -6.67
C VAL A 205 -6.73 2.54 -6.10
N VAL A 206 -6.28 1.57 -6.90
CA VAL A 206 -6.06 0.19 -6.46
C VAL A 206 -4.79 0.11 -5.63
N MET A 207 -4.84 -0.58 -4.51
CA MET A 207 -3.72 -0.76 -3.57
C MET A 207 -3.52 -2.25 -3.20
N ASP A 208 -2.48 -2.53 -2.42
CA ASP A 208 -2.15 -3.86 -1.86
C ASP A 208 -1.70 -4.89 -2.91
N PHE A 209 -0.44 -4.76 -3.34
CA PHE A 209 0.18 -5.66 -4.31
C PHE A 209 0.85 -6.89 -3.69
N GLY A 210 0.64 -7.18 -2.40
CA GLY A 210 1.27 -8.34 -1.73
C GLY A 210 0.88 -9.69 -2.35
N SER A 211 -0.32 -9.75 -2.96
CA SER A 211 -0.83 -10.92 -3.69
C SER A 211 -0.52 -10.89 -5.20
N ALA A 212 0.08 -9.82 -5.71
CA ALA A 212 0.33 -9.68 -7.14
C ALA A 212 1.45 -10.64 -7.58
N ARG A 213 1.26 -11.26 -8.74
CA ARG A 213 2.20 -12.25 -9.31
C ARG A 213 2.20 -12.14 -10.84
N PRO A 214 3.23 -12.64 -11.54
CA PRO A 214 3.18 -12.79 -12.98
C PRO A 214 1.91 -13.53 -13.41
N ALA A 215 1.14 -12.95 -14.34
CA ALA A 215 -0.16 -13.45 -14.77
C ALA A 215 -0.04 -14.72 -15.62
N LYS A 216 1.05 -14.84 -16.39
CA LYS A 216 1.32 -16.04 -17.20
C LYS A 216 2.15 -17.02 -16.38
N LEU A 217 1.50 -18.07 -15.88
CA LEU A 217 2.19 -19.19 -15.25
C LEU A 217 2.52 -20.24 -16.30
N LYS A 218 3.81 -20.53 -16.50
CA LYS A 218 4.22 -21.74 -17.24
C LYS A 218 4.06 -22.92 -16.29
N ILE A 219 2.97 -23.67 -16.43
CA ILE A 219 2.75 -24.91 -15.68
C ILE A 219 3.74 -25.96 -16.19
N ARG A 220 4.67 -26.38 -15.35
CA ARG A 220 5.71 -27.36 -15.67
C ARG A 220 5.48 -28.70 -14.97
N SER A 221 4.54 -28.77 -14.03
CA SER A 221 4.24 -30.02 -13.30
C SER A 221 2.75 -30.14 -12.92
N ARG A 222 2.32 -31.37 -12.64
CA ARG A 222 0.98 -31.67 -12.11
C ARG A 222 0.73 -31.01 -10.75
N SER A 223 1.76 -30.88 -9.92
CA SER A 223 1.66 -30.21 -8.62
C SER A 223 1.37 -28.72 -8.78
N GLU A 224 2.07 -28.05 -9.69
CA GLU A 224 1.81 -26.64 -10.04
C GLU A 224 0.40 -26.43 -10.60
N ALA A 225 -0.08 -27.36 -11.44
CA ALA A 225 -1.45 -27.32 -11.97
C ALA A 225 -2.52 -27.40 -10.87
N LEU A 226 -2.34 -28.30 -9.89
CA LEU A 226 -3.26 -28.47 -8.76
C LEU A 226 -3.26 -27.25 -7.82
N GLN A 227 -2.09 -26.68 -7.56
CA GLN A 227 -1.99 -25.45 -6.76
C GLN A 227 -2.70 -24.27 -7.44
N LEU A 228 -2.59 -24.16 -8.77
CA LEU A 228 -3.32 -23.16 -9.54
C LEU A 228 -4.83 -23.37 -9.46
N GLN A 229 -5.30 -24.62 -9.58
CA GLN A 229 -6.73 -24.94 -9.52
C GLN A 229 -7.38 -24.58 -8.18
N VAL A 230 -6.70 -24.86 -7.05
CA VAL A 230 -7.15 -24.47 -5.71
C VAL A 230 -7.16 -22.94 -5.54
N ARG A 231 -6.25 -22.24 -6.21
CA ARG A 231 -6.16 -20.78 -6.14
C ARG A 231 -7.25 -20.09 -6.97
N GLU A 232 -7.53 -20.57 -8.18
CA GLU A 232 -8.55 -20.01 -9.07
C GLU A 232 -9.96 -20.14 -8.47
N SER A 233 -10.26 -21.23 -7.74
CA SER A 233 -11.56 -21.38 -7.08
C SER A 233 -11.83 -20.31 -6.01
N LEU A 234 -10.80 -19.86 -5.30
CA LEU A 234 -10.87 -18.75 -4.33
C LEU A 234 -10.98 -17.38 -5.01
N LEU A 235 -10.35 -17.21 -6.18
CA LEU A 235 -10.44 -16.01 -7.01
C LEU A 235 -11.83 -15.81 -7.62
N TYR A 236 -12.46 -16.90 -8.08
CA TYR A 236 -13.80 -16.87 -8.66
C TYR A 236 -14.83 -16.31 -7.66
N GLN A 237 -14.77 -16.72 -6.39
CA GLN A 237 -15.62 -16.16 -5.32
C GLN A 237 -15.41 -14.65 -5.10
N ARG A 238 -14.19 -14.13 -5.31
CA ARG A 238 -13.87 -12.70 -5.12
C ARG A 238 -14.30 -11.84 -6.30
N VAL A 239 -14.21 -12.34 -7.53
CA VAL A 239 -14.68 -11.63 -8.74
C VAL A 239 -16.21 -11.51 -8.73
N TYR A 240 -16.94 -12.54 -8.29
CA TYR A 240 -18.40 -12.45 -8.10
C TYR A 240 -18.80 -11.31 -7.16
N PHE A 241 -17.99 -11.02 -6.14
CA PHE A 241 -18.27 -9.97 -5.15
C PHE A 241 -18.15 -8.55 -5.74
N LEU A 242 -17.25 -8.34 -6.71
CA LEU A 242 -17.14 -7.03 -7.39
C LEU A 242 -18.35 -6.75 -8.28
N CYS A 243 -18.91 -7.78 -8.93
CA CYS A 243 -20.17 -7.66 -9.66
C CYS A 243 -21.37 -7.48 -8.72
N TYR A 244 -21.40 -8.15 -7.56
CA TYR A 244 -22.50 -8.05 -6.61
C TYR A 244 -22.61 -6.67 -5.95
N ILE A 245 -21.49 -6.02 -5.60
CA ILE A 245 -21.52 -4.67 -4.99
C ILE A 245 -21.98 -3.58 -5.96
N VAL A 246 -21.89 -3.83 -7.26
CA VAL A 246 -22.24 -2.87 -8.31
C VAL A 246 -23.69 -3.03 -8.79
N ILE A 247 -24.32 -4.18 -8.56
CA ILE A 247 -25.55 -4.56 -9.29
C ILE A 247 -26.78 -4.79 -8.41
N ASP A 248 -26.66 -4.99 -7.09
CA ASP A 248 -27.88 -5.19 -6.30
C ASP A 248 -28.62 -3.87 -6.05
N LYS A 249 -29.79 -3.79 -6.70
CA LYS A 249 -30.86 -2.80 -6.55
C LYS A 249 -31.67 -3.03 -5.29
#